data_AF-A0A7W0ZHU3-F1
#
_entry.id   AF-A0A7W0ZHU3-F1
#
_cell.length_a   1.000
_cell.length_b   1.000
_cell.length_c   1.000
_cell.angle_alpha   90.00
_cell.angle_beta   90.00
_cell.angle_gamma   90.00
#
_symmetry.space_group_name_H-M   'P 1'
#
loop_
_entity.id
_entity.type
_entity.pdbx_description
1 polymer ?
#
loop_
_entity_poly.entity_id
_entity_poly.type
_entity_poly.pdbx_seq_one_letter_code
_entity_poly.pdbx_strand_id
1 'polypeptide(L)'
;MASRKEQKEQLRREREEREATARAAARRKRLVGYAAGAAVVILALAVAGFVLLSGDDEGGGTASADVLPDGGEVPAQEVTDLGEAASAASCEQKSSKATSREHITDIGETVEYSSDPPTSGRHFESPEQDGAFEEAPDTKLLMHTLEHGRVIIWFKPTLPEQERANLKALFDED
;
A
#
# COMPACT_ATOMS: atom_id res chain seq x y z
N MET A 1 -43.87 -69.48 -4.86
CA MET A 1 -43.44 -68.67 -6.02
C MET A 1 -44.23 -67.38 -5.99
N ALA A 2 -43.59 -66.23 -5.80
CA ALA A 2 -44.29 -64.93 -5.77
C ALA A 2 -45.01 -64.70 -7.10
N SER A 3 -46.24 -64.18 -7.06
CA SER A 3 -47.02 -64.02 -8.29
C SER A 3 -46.39 -62.92 -9.15
N ARG A 4 -46.49 -63.00 -10.49
CA ARG A 4 -45.98 -62.00 -11.44
C ARG A 4 -46.42 -60.56 -11.11
N LYS A 5 -47.53 -60.41 -10.37
CA LYS A 5 -48.06 -59.12 -9.91
C LYS A 5 -47.21 -58.50 -8.79
N GLU A 6 -46.73 -59.31 -7.85
CA GLU A 6 -45.91 -58.85 -6.71
C GLU A 6 -44.52 -58.39 -7.18
N GLN A 7 -43.93 -59.12 -8.13
CA GLN A 7 -42.65 -58.73 -8.74
C GLN A 7 -42.75 -57.38 -9.47
N LYS A 8 -43.87 -57.13 -10.16
CA LYS A 8 -44.12 -55.86 -10.87
C LYS A 8 -44.30 -54.69 -9.90
N GLU A 9 -44.98 -54.90 -8.77
CA GLU A 9 -45.15 -53.86 -7.75
C GLU A 9 -43.86 -53.56 -7.00
N GLN A 10 -43.03 -54.58 -6.72
CA GLN A 10 -41.71 -54.38 -6.12
C GLN A 10 -40.79 -53.55 -7.03
N LEU A 11 -40.72 -53.87 -8.32
CA LEU A 11 -39.93 -53.10 -9.28
C LEU A 11 -40.43 -51.65 -9.43
N ARG A 12 -41.75 -51.43 -9.32
CA ARG A 12 -42.33 -50.08 -9.34
C ARG A 12 -41.92 -49.27 -8.11
N ARG A 13 -42.03 -49.87 -6.91
CA ARG A 13 -41.59 -49.24 -5.65
C ARG A 13 -40.10 -48.93 -5.66
N GLU A 14 -39.28 -49.86 -6.13
CA GLU A 14 -37.83 -49.66 -6.22
C GLU A 14 -37.46 -48.51 -7.17
N ARG A 15 -38.20 -48.34 -8.28
CA ARG A 15 -38.03 -47.20 -9.20
C ARG A 15 -38.45 -45.89 -8.57
N GLU A 16 -39.59 -45.87 -7.86
CA GLU A 16 -40.09 -44.69 -7.14
C GLU A 16 -39.11 -44.25 -6.03
N GLU A 17 -38.54 -45.19 -5.28
CA GLU A 17 -37.52 -44.92 -4.26
C GLU A 17 -36.21 -44.41 -4.86
N ARG A 18 -35.75 -44.98 -5.99
CA ARG A 18 -34.57 -44.49 -6.72
C ARG A 18 -34.77 -43.08 -7.26
N GLU A 19 -35.95 -42.77 -7.79
CA GLU A 19 -36.27 -41.41 -8.23
C GLU A 19 -36.37 -40.43 -7.05
N ALA A 20 -36.98 -40.84 -5.93
CA ALA A 20 -37.09 -40.00 -4.73
C ALA A 20 -35.72 -39.70 -4.12
N THR A 21 -34.86 -40.71 -4.01
CA THR A 21 -33.48 -40.55 -3.50
C THR A 21 -32.63 -39.68 -4.43
N ALA A 22 -32.74 -39.84 -5.75
CA ALA A 22 -32.06 -38.98 -6.73
C ALA A 22 -32.51 -37.51 -6.65
N ARG A 23 -33.83 -37.25 -6.53
CA ARG A 23 -34.38 -35.90 -6.35
C ARG A 23 -33.94 -35.27 -5.03
N ALA A 24 -33.93 -36.04 -3.94
CA ALA A 24 -33.44 -35.58 -2.65
C ALA A 24 -31.94 -35.24 -2.66
N ALA A 25 -31.12 -36.06 -3.33
CA ALA A 25 -29.69 -35.81 -3.51
C ALA A 25 -29.43 -34.55 -4.36
N ALA A 26 -30.17 -34.36 -5.45
CA ALA A 26 -30.08 -33.17 -6.29
C ALA A 26 -30.45 -31.88 -5.53
N ARG A 27 -31.53 -31.93 -4.72
CA ARG A 27 -31.96 -30.79 -3.88
C ARG A 27 -30.93 -30.47 -2.81
N ARG A 28 -30.32 -31.49 -2.19
CA ARG A 28 -29.27 -31.32 -1.17
C ARG A 28 -28.01 -30.68 -1.76
N LYS A 29 -27.55 -31.12 -2.95
CA LYS A 29 -26.42 -30.50 -3.66
C LYS A 29 -26.68 -29.02 -4.01
N ARG A 30 -27.89 -28.69 -4.47
CA ARG A 30 -28.27 -27.29 -4.76
C ARG A 30 -28.28 -26.42 -3.51
N LEU A 31 -28.86 -26.90 -2.41
CA LEU A 31 -28.88 -26.17 -1.13
C LEU A 31 -27.47 -25.94 -0.58
N VAL A 32 -26.60 -26.95 -0.64
CA VAL A 32 -25.18 -26.80 -0.24
C VAL A 32 -24.46 -25.78 -1.13
N GLY A 33 -24.71 -25.81 -2.46
CA GLY A 33 -24.17 -24.81 -3.38
C GLY A 33 -24.61 -23.39 -3.07
N TYR A 34 -25.91 -23.17 -2.78
CA TYR A 34 -26.42 -21.86 -2.38
C TYR A 34 -25.87 -21.39 -1.03
N ALA A 35 -25.76 -22.28 -0.05
CA ALA A 35 -25.18 -21.96 1.26
C ALA A 35 -23.69 -21.59 1.15
N ALA A 36 -22.92 -22.33 0.36
CA ALA A 36 -21.52 -22.02 0.10
C ALA A 36 -21.36 -20.69 -0.64
N GLY A 37 -22.19 -20.43 -1.66
CA GLY A 37 -22.20 -19.15 -2.38
C GLY A 37 -22.55 -17.97 -1.46
N ALA A 38 -23.56 -18.11 -0.61
CA ALA A 38 -23.95 -17.07 0.35
C ALA A 38 -22.84 -16.78 1.37
N ALA A 39 -22.15 -17.81 1.87
CA ALA A 39 -21.03 -17.65 2.79
C ALA A 39 -19.87 -16.86 2.15
N VAL A 40 -19.55 -17.13 0.88
CA VAL A 40 -18.49 -16.39 0.15
C VAL A 40 -18.86 -14.91 -0.01
N VAL A 41 -20.12 -14.60 -0.36
CA VAL A 41 -20.58 -13.21 -0.50
C VAL A 41 -20.53 -12.47 0.83
N ILE A 42 -20.98 -13.09 1.92
CA ILE A 42 -20.93 -12.49 3.26
C ILE A 42 -19.48 -12.20 3.67
N LEU A 43 -18.56 -13.14 3.39
CA LEU A 43 -17.15 -12.99 3.73
C LEU A 43 -16.49 -11.87 2.90
N ALA A 44 -16.82 -11.76 1.61
CA ALA A 44 -16.35 -10.66 0.76
C ALA A 44 -16.86 -9.29 1.24
N LEU A 45 -18.13 -9.20 1.63
CA LEU A 45 -18.71 -7.96 2.19
C LEU A 45 -18.12 -7.60 3.56
N ALA A 46 -17.81 -8.59 4.39
CA ALA A 46 -17.15 -8.37 5.67
C ALA A 46 -15.72 -7.86 5.49
N VAL A 47 -14.96 -8.40 4.54
CA VAL A 47 -13.62 -7.92 4.19
C VAL A 47 -13.67 -6.49 3.62
N ALA A 48 -14.58 -6.21 2.68
CA ALA A 48 -14.75 -4.87 2.13
C ALA A 48 -15.17 -3.86 3.22
N GLY A 49 -16.07 -4.26 4.12
CA GLY A 49 -16.47 -3.44 5.26
C GLY A 49 -15.34 -3.20 6.27
N PHE A 50 -14.50 -4.21 6.53
CA PHE A 50 -13.32 -4.07 7.38
C PHE A 50 -12.29 -3.12 6.75
N VAL A 51 -12.02 -3.21 5.45
CA VAL A 51 -11.12 -2.26 4.76
C VAL A 51 -11.68 -0.83 4.77
N LEU A 52 -13.00 -0.65 4.70
CA LEU A 52 -13.62 0.69 4.75
C LEU A 52 -13.76 1.27 6.17
N LEU A 53 -13.79 0.43 7.20
CA LEU A 53 -13.93 0.85 8.61
C LEU A 53 -12.59 0.88 9.36
N SER A 54 -11.57 0.18 8.86
CA SER A 54 -10.19 0.31 9.31
C SER A 54 -9.59 1.52 8.61
N GLY A 55 -10.10 2.71 8.94
CA GLY A 55 -9.35 3.92 8.71
C GLY A 55 -8.05 3.79 9.49
N ASP A 56 -6.95 3.77 8.73
CA ASP A 56 -5.55 3.84 9.15
C ASP A 56 -5.35 4.50 10.52
N ASP A 57 -5.03 3.67 11.50
CA ASP A 57 -4.35 4.11 12.72
C ASP A 57 -3.40 2.96 13.10
N GLU A 58 -2.26 2.87 12.39
CA GLU A 58 -1.02 2.28 12.88
C GLU A 58 0.09 2.36 11.80
N GLY A 59 1.01 3.31 11.97
CA GLY A 59 2.43 3.10 11.64
C GLY A 59 2.90 3.43 10.22
N GLY A 60 2.81 4.70 9.83
CA GLY A 60 3.47 5.24 8.63
C GLY A 60 2.77 6.52 8.20
N GLY A 61 3.16 7.65 8.79
CA GLY A 61 2.47 8.93 8.69
C GLY A 61 2.45 9.49 7.27
N THR A 62 1.54 8.98 6.44
CA THR A 62 1.20 9.56 5.15
C THR A 62 0.76 10.99 5.40
N ALA A 63 1.34 11.94 4.66
CA ALA A 63 1.06 13.35 4.85
C ALA A 63 -0.45 13.64 4.73
N SER A 64 -1.00 14.32 5.75
CA SER A 64 -2.40 14.75 5.73
C SER A 64 -2.65 15.79 4.62
N ALA A 65 -3.89 15.86 4.13
CA ALA A 65 -4.29 16.87 3.16
C ALA A 65 -4.13 18.31 3.68
N ASP A 66 -4.08 18.49 5.01
CA ASP A 66 -3.78 19.78 5.63
C ASP A 66 -2.32 20.20 5.41
N VAL A 67 -1.37 19.24 5.43
CA VAL A 67 0.06 19.50 5.21
C VAL A 67 0.40 19.54 3.73
N LEU A 68 -0.12 18.61 2.93
CA LEU A 68 0.06 18.57 1.47
C LEU A 68 -1.30 18.65 0.77
N PRO A 69 -1.81 19.87 0.55
CA PRO A 69 -3.08 20.08 -0.16
C PRO A 69 -2.93 19.83 -1.66
N ASP A 70 -4.02 19.49 -2.32
CA ASP A 70 -4.10 19.39 -3.78
C ASP A 70 -4.20 20.79 -4.43
N GLY A 71 -4.16 20.83 -5.78
CA GLY A 71 -4.37 22.07 -6.55
C GLY A 71 -3.09 22.87 -6.81
N GLY A 72 -1.93 22.25 -6.64
CA GLY A 72 -0.66 22.81 -7.06
C GLY A 72 -0.43 22.69 -8.57
N GLU A 73 0.57 23.42 -9.05
CA GLU A 73 1.02 23.37 -10.43
C GLU A 73 2.55 23.29 -10.45
N VAL A 74 3.10 22.46 -11.34
CA VAL A 74 4.54 22.42 -11.60
C VAL A 74 4.82 23.24 -12.87
N PRO A 75 5.66 24.29 -12.78
CA PRO A 75 6.04 25.05 -13.95
C PRO A 75 6.89 24.20 -14.89
N ALA A 76 6.81 24.48 -16.19
CA ALA A 76 7.67 23.82 -17.18
C ALA A 76 9.15 24.02 -16.83
N GLN A 77 9.96 22.96 -16.91
CA GLN A 77 11.39 23.04 -16.66
C GLN A 77 12.08 23.85 -17.76
N GLU A 78 12.62 25.03 -17.40
CA GLU A 78 13.35 25.90 -18.32
C GLU A 78 14.87 25.72 -18.23
N VAL A 79 15.37 25.31 -17.06
CA VAL A 79 16.81 25.15 -16.77
C VAL A 79 17.05 23.73 -16.27
N THR A 80 17.94 23.00 -16.93
CA THR A 80 18.29 21.60 -16.58
C THR A 80 19.58 21.48 -15.78
N ASP A 81 20.41 22.51 -15.75
CA ASP A 81 21.61 22.53 -14.91
C ASP A 81 21.23 22.92 -13.48
N LEU A 82 21.59 22.07 -12.53
CA LEU A 82 21.24 22.26 -11.11
C LEU A 82 21.90 23.51 -10.51
N GLY A 83 23.13 23.84 -10.92
CA GLY A 83 23.86 25.00 -10.41
C GLY A 83 23.27 26.31 -10.92
N GLU A 84 22.89 26.35 -12.20
CA GLU A 84 22.17 27.48 -12.78
C GLU A 84 20.78 27.65 -12.14
N ALA A 85 20.02 26.57 -11.98
CA ALA A 85 18.70 26.59 -11.34
C ALA A 85 18.78 27.08 -9.88
N ALA A 86 19.75 26.56 -9.11
CA ALA A 86 19.98 27.02 -7.73
C ALA A 86 20.35 28.50 -7.67
N SER A 87 21.21 28.97 -8.58
CA SER A 87 21.60 30.38 -8.67
C SER A 87 20.41 31.28 -9.01
N ALA A 88 19.57 30.87 -9.98
CA ALA A 88 18.36 31.59 -10.36
C ALA A 88 17.34 31.67 -9.21
N ALA A 89 17.24 30.61 -8.41
CA ALA A 89 16.41 30.55 -7.21
C ALA A 89 17.02 31.27 -5.99
N SER A 90 18.22 31.86 -6.11
CA SER A 90 18.99 32.42 -4.99
C SER A 90 19.26 31.40 -3.87
N CYS A 91 19.38 30.12 -4.22
CA CYS A 91 19.69 29.03 -3.32
C CYS A 91 21.20 28.76 -3.27
N GLU A 92 21.69 28.30 -2.11
CA GLU A 92 23.06 27.81 -1.96
C GLU A 92 23.11 26.31 -2.31
N GLN A 93 23.79 25.96 -3.40
CA GLN A 93 24.06 24.55 -3.73
C GLN A 93 25.27 24.04 -2.94
N LYS A 94 25.05 22.99 -2.14
CA LYS A 94 26.13 22.25 -1.46
C LYS A 94 26.25 20.85 -2.07
N SER A 95 27.49 20.45 -2.35
CA SER A 95 27.79 19.10 -2.79
C SER A 95 29.03 18.61 -2.06
N SER A 96 28.94 17.41 -1.51
CA SER A 96 30.03 16.71 -0.82
C SER A 96 30.07 15.28 -1.31
N LYS A 97 31.23 14.64 -1.18
CA LYS A 97 31.33 13.20 -1.43
C LYS A 97 30.76 12.45 -0.24
N ALA A 98 30.10 11.32 -0.52
CA ALA A 98 29.70 10.39 0.52
C ALA A 98 30.93 9.96 1.35
N THR A 99 30.79 10.09 2.66
CA THR A 99 31.76 9.75 3.70
C THR A 99 31.70 8.28 4.10
N SER A 100 30.56 7.61 3.93
CA SER A 100 30.38 6.18 4.24
C SER A 100 29.24 5.57 3.41
N ARG A 101 29.32 4.25 3.21
CA ARG A 101 28.28 3.37 2.62
C ARG A 101 28.05 2.13 3.47
N GLU A 102 28.45 2.20 4.74
CA GLU A 102 28.40 1.06 5.64
C GLU A 102 26.98 0.92 6.21
N HIS A 103 26.41 -0.27 6.02
CA HIS A 103 25.12 -0.62 6.61
C HIS A 103 25.25 -1.01 8.07
N ILE A 104 24.21 -0.68 8.84
CA ILE A 104 23.95 -1.22 10.16
C ILE A 104 22.74 -2.15 10.05
N THR A 105 22.74 -3.23 10.84
CA THR A 105 21.66 -4.22 10.86
C THR A 105 20.72 -4.04 12.06
N ASP A 106 21.04 -3.12 12.97
CA ASP A 106 20.21 -2.75 14.12
C ASP A 106 19.76 -1.30 13.97
N ILE A 107 18.45 -1.08 13.78
CA ILE A 107 17.85 0.25 13.66
C ILE A 107 17.94 1.04 14.98
N GLY A 108 18.14 0.37 16.11
CA GLY A 108 18.33 1.01 17.42
C GLY A 108 19.75 1.56 17.62
N GLU A 109 20.71 1.24 16.74
CA GLU A 109 22.08 1.73 16.87
C GLU A 109 22.14 3.25 16.68
N THR A 110 22.83 3.93 17.61
CA THR A 110 23.07 5.37 17.53
C THR A 110 24.10 5.68 16.46
N VAL A 111 23.73 6.53 15.50
CA VAL A 111 24.61 6.98 14.43
C VAL A 111 24.70 8.49 14.46
N GLU A 112 25.93 9.01 14.46
CA GLU A 112 26.21 10.43 14.37
C GLU A 112 26.46 10.84 12.92
N TYR A 113 25.80 11.90 12.48
CA TYR A 113 25.94 12.44 11.13
C TYR A 113 26.75 13.74 11.13
N SER A 114 27.55 13.94 10.08
CA SER A 114 28.41 15.12 9.94
C SER A 114 27.70 16.35 9.33
N SER A 115 26.44 16.22 8.91
CA SER A 115 25.64 17.30 8.31
C SER A 115 24.20 17.25 8.78
N ASP A 116 23.53 18.40 8.67
CA ASP A 116 22.11 18.58 8.94
C ASP A 116 21.46 19.42 7.81
N PRO A 117 20.55 18.87 6.98
CA PRO A 117 20.14 17.46 7.00
C PRO A 117 21.30 16.53 6.62
N PRO A 118 21.28 15.28 7.10
CA PRO A 118 22.30 14.30 6.76
C PRO A 118 22.19 13.93 5.29
N THR A 119 23.34 13.76 4.64
CA THR A 119 23.44 13.40 3.21
C THR A 119 24.38 12.22 2.97
N SER A 120 25.00 11.71 4.04
CA SER A 120 25.93 10.60 4.02
C SER A 120 26.23 10.13 5.44
N GLY A 121 26.56 8.85 5.59
CA GLY A 121 26.95 8.25 6.86
C GLY A 121 26.59 6.76 6.89
N ARG A 122 26.83 6.13 8.03
CA ARG A 122 26.29 4.79 8.29
C ARG A 122 24.76 4.86 8.30
N HIS A 123 24.11 3.81 7.83
CA HIS A 123 22.67 3.82 7.65
C HIS A 123 22.09 2.41 7.69
N PHE A 124 20.78 2.29 7.84
CA PHE A 124 20.14 0.98 7.98
C PHE A 124 20.16 0.22 6.65
N GLU A 125 20.32 -1.10 6.72
CA GLU A 125 20.43 -1.95 5.52
C GLU A 125 19.16 -1.96 4.64
N SER A 126 18.01 -1.59 5.19
CA SER A 126 16.77 -1.39 4.44
C SER A 126 16.53 0.10 4.18
N PRO A 127 16.17 0.49 2.95
CA PRO A 127 15.71 1.84 2.65
C PRO A 127 14.28 2.08 3.14
N GLU A 128 13.91 3.36 3.20
CA GLU A 128 12.52 3.79 3.27
C GLU A 128 11.92 3.77 1.85
N GLN A 129 10.60 3.61 1.75
CA GLN A 129 9.90 3.72 0.49
C GLN A 129 9.67 5.18 0.09
N ASP A 130 9.46 5.40 -1.20
CA ASP A 130 9.07 6.72 -1.70
C ASP A 130 7.68 7.08 -1.13
N GLY A 131 7.53 8.31 -0.65
CA GLY A 131 6.30 8.72 0.02
C GLY A 131 6.34 10.16 0.52
N ALA A 132 5.16 10.67 0.83
CA ALA A 132 4.97 11.95 1.48
C ALA A 132 4.71 11.73 2.97
N PHE A 133 5.54 12.33 3.83
CA PHE A 133 5.50 12.09 5.26
C PHE A 133 5.29 13.40 6.03
N GLU A 134 4.34 13.40 6.97
CA GLU A 134 4.15 14.53 7.89
C GLU A 134 5.21 14.51 9.01
N GLU A 135 5.51 13.32 9.53
CA GLU A 135 6.61 13.09 10.43
C GLU A 135 7.74 12.38 9.68
N ALA A 136 8.95 12.94 9.77
CA ALA A 136 10.11 12.37 9.12
C ALA A 136 10.34 10.91 9.54
N PRO A 137 10.50 9.96 8.59
CA PRO A 137 10.98 8.62 8.90
C PRO A 137 12.34 8.66 9.59
N ASP A 138 12.74 7.53 10.17
CA ASP A 138 14.08 7.43 10.76
C ASP A 138 15.13 7.77 9.72
N THR A 139 15.95 8.78 10.03
CA THR A 139 17.04 9.26 9.20
C THR A 139 17.92 8.14 8.64
N LYS A 140 18.12 7.05 9.41
CA LYS A 140 18.93 5.90 9.00
C LYS A 140 18.32 5.15 7.81
N LEU A 141 17.01 5.18 7.62
CA LEU A 141 16.32 4.65 6.44
C LEU A 141 16.43 5.61 5.24
N LEU A 142 16.26 6.91 5.51
CA LEU A 142 16.36 7.96 4.51
C LEU A 142 17.75 8.04 3.88
N MET A 143 18.82 7.78 4.64
CA MET A 143 20.18 7.78 4.10
C MET A 143 20.41 6.65 3.08
N HIS A 144 19.86 5.47 3.32
CA HIS A 144 19.90 4.39 2.32
C HIS A 144 19.15 4.83 1.05
N THR A 145 18.00 5.48 1.23
CA THR A 145 17.16 6.00 0.14
C THR A 145 17.95 6.97 -0.76
N LEU A 146 18.75 7.86 -0.16
CA LEU A 146 19.67 8.74 -0.89
C LEU A 146 20.78 7.98 -1.65
N GLU A 147 21.28 6.85 -1.12
CA GLU A 147 22.28 6.02 -1.83
C GLU A 147 21.74 5.44 -3.15
N HIS A 148 20.42 5.26 -3.25
CA HIS A 148 19.73 4.78 -4.47
C HIS A 148 19.35 5.90 -5.44
N GLY A 149 19.81 7.14 -5.19
CA GLY A 149 19.58 8.27 -6.07
C GLY A 149 18.17 8.86 -5.98
N ARG A 150 17.44 8.55 -4.91
CA ARG A 150 16.16 9.22 -4.60
C ARG A 150 16.38 10.66 -4.14
N VAL A 151 15.33 11.47 -4.26
CA VAL A 151 15.33 12.88 -3.86
C VAL A 151 14.47 13.05 -2.63
N ILE A 152 15.01 13.72 -1.60
CA ILE A 152 14.27 14.06 -0.40
C ILE A 152 14.04 15.56 -0.38
N ILE A 153 12.78 15.97 -0.24
CA ILE A 153 12.38 17.37 -0.13
C ILE A 153 11.92 17.64 1.30
N TRP A 154 12.68 18.46 2.01
CA TRP A 154 12.33 18.92 3.35
C TRP A 154 11.66 20.29 3.26
N PHE A 155 10.48 20.44 3.87
CA PHE A 155 9.80 21.72 3.97
C PHE A 155 9.18 21.92 5.35
N LYS A 156 8.95 23.18 5.73
CA LYS A 156 8.27 23.49 6.98
C LYS A 156 6.77 23.35 6.78
N PRO A 157 6.00 22.82 7.75
CA PRO A 157 4.54 22.78 7.65
C PRO A 157 3.91 24.17 7.56
N THR A 158 4.64 25.21 8.00
CA THR A 158 4.21 26.62 7.89
C THR A 158 4.51 27.27 6.53
N LEU A 159 5.05 26.53 5.56
CA LEU A 159 5.21 27.01 4.18
C LEU A 159 3.83 27.42 3.62
N PRO A 160 3.70 28.50 2.82
CA PRO A 160 2.40 28.89 2.26
C PRO A 160 1.66 27.73 1.59
N GLU A 161 0.35 27.65 1.78
CA GLU A 161 -0.48 26.53 1.30
C GLU A 161 -0.27 26.22 -0.17
N GLN A 162 -0.25 27.25 -1.02
CA GLN A 162 0.00 27.10 -2.45
C GLN A 162 1.38 26.52 -2.77
N GLU A 163 2.41 26.87 -1.99
CA GLU A 163 3.75 26.31 -2.18
C GLU A 163 3.81 24.83 -1.77
N ARG A 164 3.11 24.45 -0.68
CA ARG A 164 2.96 23.03 -0.30
C ARG A 164 2.18 22.25 -1.37
N ALA A 165 1.13 22.87 -1.94
CA ALA A 165 0.39 22.28 -3.05
C ALA A 165 1.28 22.05 -4.28
N ASN A 166 2.13 23.02 -4.63
CA ASN A 166 3.07 22.89 -5.75
C ASN A 166 4.12 21.79 -5.50
N LEU A 167 4.60 21.64 -4.26
CA LEU A 167 5.49 20.53 -3.89
C LEU A 167 4.79 19.17 -4.02
N LYS A 168 3.51 19.08 -3.61
CA LYS A 168 2.71 17.87 -3.80
C LYS A 168 2.54 17.56 -5.29
N ALA A 169 2.22 18.58 -6.10
CA ALA A 169 2.10 18.41 -7.55
C ALA A 169 3.40 17.88 -8.17
N LEU A 170 4.56 18.40 -7.74
CA LEU A 170 5.87 17.89 -8.18
C LEU A 170 6.09 16.44 -7.78
N PHE A 171 5.71 16.05 -6.57
CA PHE A 171 5.81 14.66 -6.11
C PHE A 171 4.88 13.71 -6.86
N ASP A 172 3.67 14.16 -7.22
CA ASP A 172 2.67 13.35 -7.92
C ASP A 172 2.93 13.23 -9.45
N GLU A 173 3.89 13.97 -10.02
CA GLU A 173 4.22 13.90 -11.44
C GLU A 173 5.01 12.63 -11.84
N ASP A 174 5.61 11.93 -10.88
CA ASP A 174 6.36 10.68 -11.06
C ASP A 174 5.45 9.42 -11.05
#